data_AF-A0A7S4DVX9-F1
#
_entry.id   AF-A0A7S4DVX9-F1
#
_cell.length_a   1.000
_cell.length_b   1.000
_cell.length_c   1.000
_cell.angle_alpha   90.00
_cell.angle_beta   90.00
_cell.angle_gamma   90.00
#
_symmetry.space_group_name_H-M   'P 1'
#
loop_
_entity.id
_entity.type
_entity.pdbx_description
1 polymer ?
#
loop_
_entity_poly.entity_id
_entity_poly.type
_entity_poly.pdbx_seq_one_letter_code
_entity_poly.pdbx_strand_id
1 'polypeptide(L)'
;SAKPAGLYEGHMAPAKAQTLIKAKRLYKGTFKVNRNYWKEASVRAHGADFEKPVLIEGLQNMNRALDGDVVAIRLLEKTAKPQVLLPVGEAGAEEIDETEAAEIKENKNNKNAREGKQR
;
A
#
# COMPACT_ATOMS: atom_id res chain seq x y z
N SER A 1 -15.85 1.36 27.29
CA SER A 1 -14.98 0.25 26.88
C SER A 1 -14.86 0.27 25.36
N ALA A 2 -13.79 0.84 24.81
CA ALA A 2 -13.53 0.79 23.38
C ALA A 2 -13.04 -0.63 23.05
N LYS A 3 -13.82 -1.36 22.24
CA LYS A 3 -13.46 -2.69 21.75
C LYS A 3 -12.07 -2.59 21.09
N PRO A 4 -11.09 -3.47 21.40
CA PRO A 4 -9.81 -3.43 20.73
C PRO A 4 -10.07 -3.44 19.23
N ALA A 5 -9.55 -2.44 18.52
CA ALA A 5 -9.68 -2.36 17.08
C ALA A 5 -9.03 -3.63 16.52
N GLY A 6 -9.86 -4.59 16.09
CA GLY A 6 -9.36 -5.80 15.46
C GLY A 6 -8.50 -5.39 14.26
N LEU A 7 -7.57 -6.26 13.86
CA LEU A 7 -6.66 -6.02 12.73
C LEU A 7 -7.38 -5.58 11.43
N TYR A 8 -8.68 -5.83 11.33
CA TYR A 8 -9.53 -5.56 10.18
C TYR A 8 -10.64 -4.56 10.53
N GLU A 9 -10.87 -3.60 9.65
CA GLU A 9 -12.01 -2.69 9.72
C GLU A 9 -13.33 -3.45 9.51
N GLY A 10 -14.39 -3.05 10.22
CA GLY A 10 -15.72 -3.62 10.03
C GLY A 10 -16.24 -3.43 8.61
N HIS A 11 -16.97 -4.42 8.10
CA HIS A 11 -17.53 -4.33 6.76
C HIS A 11 -18.60 -3.25 6.64
N MET A 12 -18.65 -2.61 5.48
CA MET A 12 -19.67 -1.62 5.17
C MET A 12 -21.05 -2.28 5.03
N ALA A 13 -22.09 -1.61 5.53
CA ALA A 13 -23.48 -2.05 5.34
C ALA A 13 -23.82 -2.19 3.84
N PRO A 14 -24.52 -3.25 3.43
CA PRO A 14 -24.74 -3.58 2.01
C PRO A 14 -25.48 -2.47 1.25
N ALA A 15 -26.47 -1.83 1.88
CA ALA A 15 -27.20 -0.71 1.28
C ALA A 15 -26.28 0.47 0.92
N LYS A 16 -25.35 0.81 1.83
CA LYS A 16 -24.37 1.89 1.62
C LYS A 16 -23.37 1.52 0.52
N ALA A 17 -22.90 0.27 0.50
CA ALA A 17 -22.00 -0.22 -0.53
C ALA A 17 -22.63 -0.11 -1.93
N GLN A 18 -23.89 -0.53 -2.08
CA GLN A 18 -24.60 -0.42 -3.37
C GLN A 18 -24.74 1.02 -3.84
N THR A 19 -25.09 1.96 -2.95
CA THR A 19 -25.17 3.38 -3.29
C THR A 19 -23.83 3.92 -3.78
N LEU A 20 -22.72 3.55 -3.13
CA LEU A 20 -21.38 3.98 -3.53
C LEU A 20 -20.90 3.33 -4.84
N ILE A 21 -21.31 2.09 -5.13
CA ILE A 21 -21.06 1.44 -6.42
C ILE A 21 -21.78 2.20 -7.54
N LYS A 22 -23.07 2.53 -7.34
CA LYS A 22 -23.84 3.34 -8.30
C LYS A 22 -23.22 4.73 -8.51
N ALA A 23 -22.69 5.33 -7.44
CA ALA A 23 -21.98 6.60 -7.49
C ALA A 23 -20.55 6.52 -8.04
N LYS A 24 -20.11 5.36 -8.56
CA LYS A 24 -18.75 5.10 -9.08
C LYS A 24 -17.63 5.42 -8.07
N ARG A 25 -17.91 5.35 -6.77
CA ARG A 25 -16.92 5.51 -5.69
C ARG A 25 -16.36 4.17 -5.21
N LEU A 26 -17.11 3.10 -5.40
CA LEU A 26 -16.68 1.71 -5.19
C LEU A 26 -16.78 0.93 -6.49
N TYR A 27 -15.90 -0.03 -6.65
CA TYR A 27 -15.86 -0.91 -7.81
C TYR A 27 -16.06 -2.35 -7.35
N LYS A 28 -17.04 -3.03 -7.93
CA LYS A 28 -17.28 -4.44 -7.67
C LYS A 28 -16.32 -5.26 -8.53
N GLY A 29 -15.69 -6.29 -7.98
CA GLY A 29 -14.70 -7.10 -8.69
C GLY A 29 -14.56 -8.50 -8.12
N THR A 30 -13.85 -9.36 -8.85
CA THR A 30 -13.43 -10.67 -8.33
C THR A 30 -12.04 -10.55 -7.71
N PHE A 31 -11.92 -11.00 -6.46
CA PHE A 31 -10.69 -10.99 -5.69
C PHE A 31 -9.84 -12.20 -6.01
N LYS A 32 -8.56 -11.98 -6.31
CA LYS A 32 -7.59 -13.03 -6.62
C LYS A 32 -6.33 -12.88 -5.78
N VAL A 33 -6.04 -13.87 -4.95
CA VAL A 33 -4.86 -13.86 -4.07
C VAL A 33 -3.64 -14.28 -4.86
N ASN A 34 -2.51 -13.61 -4.63
CA ASN A 34 -1.24 -14.02 -5.21
C ASN A 34 -0.76 -15.32 -4.54
N ARG A 35 -0.52 -16.37 -5.34
CA ARG A 35 -0.07 -17.68 -4.82
C ARG A 35 1.33 -17.64 -4.22
N ASN A 36 2.18 -16.73 -4.71
CA ASN A 36 3.56 -16.62 -4.29
C ASN A 36 3.71 -15.67 -3.09
N TYR A 37 2.78 -14.73 -2.93
CA TYR A 37 2.82 -13.75 -1.86
C TYR A 37 1.44 -13.51 -1.25
N TRP A 38 1.20 -14.14 -0.10
CA TRP A 38 -0.10 -14.17 0.58
C TRP A 38 -0.60 -12.83 1.12
N LYS A 39 0.24 -11.79 1.13
CA LYS A 39 -0.15 -10.42 1.53
C LYS A 39 -0.47 -9.52 0.33
N GLU A 40 -0.53 -10.07 -0.87
CA GLU A 40 -0.96 -9.37 -2.08
C GLU A 40 -2.12 -10.09 -2.73
N ALA A 41 -3.00 -9.28 -3.30
CA ALA A 41 -4.08 -9.74 -4.15
C ALA A 41 -4.30 -8.76 -5.29
N SER A 42 -5.00 -9.22 -6.30
CA SER A 42 -5.42 -8.45 -7.46
C SER A 42 -6.92 -8.55 -7.60
N VAL A 43 -7.57 -7.43 -7.91
CA VAL A 43 -9.02 -7.38 -8.13
C VAL A 43 -9.28 -6.97 -9.57
N ARG A 44 -10.00 -7.84 -10.29
CA ARG A 44 -10.53 -7.51 -11.61
C ARG A 44 -11.90 -6.89 -11.43
N ALA A 45 -12.01 -5.59 -11.65
CA ALA A 45 -13.28 -4.88 -11.53
C ALA A 45 -14.22 -5.22 -12.70
N HIS A 46 -15.50 -5.37 -12.38
CA HIS A 46 -16.57 -5.62 -13.34
C HIS A 46 -17.16 -4.28 -13.78
N GLY A 47 -17.19 -4.01 -15.08
CA GLY A 47 -17.84 -2.81 -15.65
C GLY A 47 -17.09 -1.49 -15.43
N ALA A 48 -15.82 -1.55 -15.05
CA ALA A 48 -14.93 -0.40 -15.06
C ALA A 48 -13.82 -0.64 -16.08
N ASP A 49 -13.48 0.40 -16.86
CA ASP A 49 -12.49 0.36 -17.94
C ASP A 49 -11.05 0.40 -17.38
N PHE A 50 -10.75 -0.48 -16.43
CA PHE A 50 -9.39 -0.69 -15.96
C PHE A 50 -8.70 -1.72 -16.87
N GLU A 51 -7.67 -1.27 -17.58
CA GLU A 51 -6.84 -2.13 -18.42
C GLU A 51 -6.09 -3.18 -17.58
N LYS A 52 -5.71 -2.81 -16.35
CA LYS A 52 -4.93 -3.64 -15.42
C LYS A 52 -5.76 -3.93 -14.17
N PRO A 53 -5.61 -5.12 -13.56
CA PRO A 53 -6.24 -5.41 -12.28
C PRO A 53 -5.71 -4.48 -11.19
N VAL A 54 -6.56 -4.16 -10.21
CA VAL A 54 -6.20 -3.29 -9.10
C VAL A 54 -5.43 -4.12 -8.06
N LEU A 55 -4.22 -3.68 -7.73
CA LEU A 55 -3.40 -4.29 -6.69
C LEU A 55 -3.95 -3.94 -5.30
N ILE A 56 -4.04 -4.96 -4.44
CA ILE A 56 -4.40 -4.84 -3.03
C ILE A 56 -3.21 -5.36 -2.22
N GLU A 57 -2.56 -4.46 -1.48
CA GLU A 57 -1.40 -4.79 -0.65
C GLU A 57 -1.76 -4.78 0.83
N GLY A 58 -1.30 -5.78 1.56
CA GLY A 58 -1.40 -5.87 3.01
C GLY A 58 -2.71 -6.49 3.51
N LEU A 59 -2.59 -7.23 4.61
CA LEU A 59 -3.70 -7.98 5.21
C LEU A 59 -4.89 -7.10 5.56
N GLN A 60 -4.64 -5.90 6.09
CA GLN A 60 -5.69 -4.95 6.46
C GLN A 60 -6.57 -4.58 5.26
N ASN A 61 -5.95 -4.35 4.09
CA ASN A 61 -6.64 -3.98 2.87
C ASN A 61 -7.34 -5.17 2.20
N MET A 62 -6.84 -6.40 2.38
CA MET A 62 -7.53 -7.61 1.95
C MET A 62 -8.83 -7.84 2.73
N ASN A 63 -8.95 -7.30 3.95
CA ASN A 63 -10.14 -7.33 4.79
C ASN A 63 -10.87 -8.69 4.80
N ARG A 64 -10.13 -9.75 5.13
CA ARG A 64 -10.63 -11.14 5.24
C ARG A 64 -11.22 -11.74 3.95
N ALA A 65 -10.98 -11.12 2.79
CA ALA A 65 -11.41 -11.67 1.51
C ALA A 65 -10.61 -12.94 1.14
N LEU A 66 -11.30 -13.90 0.53
CA LEU A 66 -10.74 -15.16 0.04
C LEU A 66 -10.61 -15.17 -1.49
N ASP A 67 -9.75 -16.05 -2.02
CA ASP A 67 -9.60 -16.20 -3.46
C ASP A 67 -10.92 -16.59 -4.13
N GLY A 68 -11.34 -15.82 -5.14
CA GLY A 68 -12.59 -16.02 -5.85
C GLY A 68 -13.77 -15.21 -5.32
N ASP A 69 -13.63 -14.54 -4.17
CA ASP A 69 -14.71 -13.72 -3.61
C ASP A 69 -15.08 -12.56 -4.53
N VAL A 70 -16.36 -12.19 -4.51
CA VAL A 70 -16.85 -10.97 -5.17
C VAL A 70 -16.86 -9.84 -4.16
N VAL A 71 -15.95 -8.90 -4.32
CA VAL A 71 -15.69 -7.82 -3.36
C VAL A 71 -16.02 -6.45 -3.95
N ALA A 72 -16.18 -5.45 -3.08
CA ALA A 72 -16.26 -4.05 -3.46
C ALA A 72 -15.01 -3.31 -2.96
N ILE A 73 -14.26 -2.70 -3.86
CA ILE A 73 -13.02 -2.00 -3.56
C ILE A 73 -13.15 -0.49 -3.78
N ARG A 74 -12.38 0.28 -3.01
CA ARG A 74 -12.22 1.73 -3.20
C ARG A 74 -10.81 1.98 -3.69
N LEU A 75 -10.65 2.87 -4.67
CA LEU A 75 -9.33 3.34 -5.06
C LEU A 75 -8.80 4.28 -3.97
N LEU A 76 -7.58 4.01 -3.52
CA LEU A 76 -6.82 4.93 -2.69
C LEU A 76 -6.08 5.90 -3.62
N GLU A 77 -6.03 7.17 -3.23
CA GLU A 77 -5.15 8.13 -3.91
C GLU A 77 -3.71 7.67 -3.74
N LYS A 78 -2.90 7.83 -4.79
CA LYS A 78 -1.49 7.41 -4.77
C LYS A 78 -0.73 8.21 -3.71
N THR A 79 -0.63 7.69 -2.49
CA THR A 79 0.48 8.05 -1.60
C THR A 79 1.71 7.41 -2.21
N ALA A 80 2.55 8.23 -2.85
CA ALA A 80 3.77 7.78 -3.49
C ALA A 80 4.63 6.96 -2.52
N LYS A 81 4.74 5.65 -2.78
CA LYS A 81 5.86 4.86 -2.28
C LYS A 81 6.41 3.94 -3.37
N PRO A 82 7.17 4.47 -4.33
CA PRO A 82 8.12 3.66 -5.07
C PRO A 82 9.42 3.54 -4.25
N GLN A 83 9.99 2.33 -4.14
CA GLN A 83 11.44 2.19 -4.06
C GLN A 83 11.91 0.80 -4.49
N VAL A 84 12.61 0.78 -5.62
CA VAL A 84 13.55 -0.27 -6.02
C VAL A 84 14.92 0.39 -5.99
N LEU A 85 15.88 -0.18 -5.26
CA LEU A 85 17.20 0.44 -5.09
C LEU A 85 18.24 0.02 -6.14
N LEU A 86 18.03 -1.09 -6.88
CA LEU A 86 18.68 -1.54 -8.16
C LEU A 86 18.48 -3.07 -8.33
N PRO A 87 18.42 -3.64 -9.56
CA PRO A 87 18.68 -5.06 -9.76
C PRO A 87 20.20 -5.32 -9.66
N VAL A 88 20.65 -6.02 -8.62
CA VAL A 88 22.04 -6.48 -8.54
C VAL A 88 22.20 -7.67 -9.49
N GLY A 89 22.75 -7.41 -10.67
CA GLY A 89 23.35 -8.45 -11.50
C GLY A 89 24.81 -8.62 -11.09
N GLU A 90 25.23 -9.85 -10.79
CA GLU A 90 26.65 -10.19 -10.68
C GLU A 90 27.32 -10.03 -12.05
N ALA A 91 28.01 -8.91 -12.27
CA ALA A 91 29.19 -8.82 -13.14
C ALA A 91 29.80 -7.41 -13.04
N GLY A 92 31.00 -7.34 -12.45
CA GLY A 92 31.86 -6.15 -12.47
C GLY A 92 32.16 -5.64 -11.07
N ALA A 93 33.27 -6.13 -10.49
CA ALA A 93 33.92 -5.47 -9.38
C ALA A 93 34.38 -4.08 -9.84
N GLU A 94 33.72 -3.03 -9.37
CA GLU A 94 34.31 -1.69 -9.33
C GLU A 94 34.45 -1.27 -7.86
N GLU A 95 35.71 -1.13 -7.48
CA GLU A 95 36.20 -0.74 -6.16
C GLU A 95 35.67 0.66 -5.82
N ILE A 96 34.87 0.77 -4.76
CA ILE A 96 34.32 2.06 -4.31
C ILE A 96 35.23 2.59 -3.19
N ASP A 97 35.92 3.70 -3.49
CA ASP A 97 36.84 4.43 -2.61
C ASP A 97 36.11 4.93 -1.34
N GLU A 98 36.74 4.78 -0.17
CA GLU A 98 36.16 4.92 1.18
C GLU A 98 35.84 6.37 1.61
N THR A 99 35.72 7.33 0.69
CA THR A 99 35.69 8.77 1.02
C THR A 99 34.30 9.41 1.16
N GLU A 100 33.21 8.76 0.73
CA GLU A 100 31.85 9.37 0.76
C GLU A 100 30.96 8.95 1.96
N ALA A 101 31.47 8.15 2.91
CA ALA A 101 30.71 7.78 4.12
C ALA A 101 30.63 8.90 5.18
N ALA A 102 31.39 10.00 5.01
CA ALA A 102 31.52 11.07 6.00
C ALA A 102 30.43 12.16 5.94
N GLU A 103 29.80 12.41 4.78
CA GLU A 103 28.88 13.56 4.65
C GLU A 103 27.46 13.32 5.21
N ILE A 104 27.05 12.07 5.44
CA ILE A 104 25.68 11.77 5.90
C ILE A 104 25.51 11.94 7.43
N LYS A 105 26.61 11.98 8.20
CA LYS A 105 26.55 12.12 9.66
C LYS A 105 26.39 13.58 10.13
N GLU A 106 26.81 14.56 9.33
CA GLU A 106 26.78 15.97 9.76
C GLU A 106 25.37 16.59 9.67
N ASN A 107 24.53 16.14 8.72
CA ASN A 107 23.24 16.79 8.47
C ASN A 107 22.09 16.32 9.40
N LYS A 108 22.29 15.28 10.22
CA LYS A 108 21.31 14.84 11.22
C LYS A 108 21.46 15.56 12.57
N ASN A 109 22.63 16.14 12.84
CA ASN A 109 22.90 16.79 14.12
C ASN A 109 22.33 18.22 14.20
N ASN A 110 22.00 18.85 13.06
CA ASN A 110 21.63 20.26 13.00
C ASN A 110 20.12 20.56 12.91
N LYS A 111 19.25 19.54 12.87
CA LYS A 111 17.77 19.72 12.91
C LYS A 111 17.15 19.53 14.30
N ASN A 112 17.85 18.92 15.25
CA ASN A 112 17.35 18.69 16.61
C ASN A 112 17.55 19.90 17.55
N ALA A 113 18.01 21.05 17.08
CA ALA A 113 18.32 22.23 17.89
C ALA A 113 17.35 23.42 17.73
N ARG A 114 16.26 23.31 16.94
CA ARG A 114 15.39 24.47 16.61
C ARG A 114 13.92 24.40 17.03
N GLU A 115 13.45 23.31 17.64
CA GLU A 115 12.07 23.22 18.15
C GLU A 115 12.06 22.97 19.66
N GLY A 116 12.25 24.03 20.45
CA GLY A 116 12.24 23.88 21.90
C GLY A 116 12.58 25.11 22.76
N LYS A 117 12.25 26.34 22.33
CA LYS A 117 12.06 27.49 23.26
C LYS A 117 11.53 28.73 22.51
N GLN A 118 10.21 28.80 22.33
CA GLN A 118 9.53 30.10 22.25
C GLN A 118 9.05 30.40 23.67
N ARG A 119 9.68 31.41 24.29
CA ARG A 119 9.15 32.16 25.43
C ARG A 119 8.52 33.43 24.87
#